data_AF-A0A645H9L3-F1
#
_entry.id   AF-A0A645H9L3-F1
#
_cell.length_a   1.000
_cell.length_b   1.000
_cell.length_c   1.000
_cell.angle_alpha   90.00
_cell.angle_beta   90.00
_cell.angle_gamma   90.00
#
_symmetry.space_group_name_H-M   'P 1'
#
loop_
_entity.id
_entity.type
_entity.pdbx_description
1 polymer ?
#
loop_
_entity_poly.entity_id
_entity_poly.type
_entity_poly.pdbx_seq_one_letter_code
_entity_poly.pdbx_strand_id
1 'polypeptide(L)'
;MITLQDLEKMRLIDPLTVNQDELIDIQDVEINNELPKEDRISDYISQIKNPYLCKCGNLVIQSEFTETDITLNDRLKQLFRMA
;
A
#
# COMPACT_ATOMS: atom_id res chain seq x y z
N MET A 1 5.09 15.03 7.65
CA MET A 1 5.12 14.71 6.20
C MET A 1 6.10 13.57 6.03
N ILE A 2 5.68 12.45 5.45
CA ILE A 2 6.57 11.32 5.16
C ILE A 2 7.51 11.69 4.02
N THR A 3 8.78 11.28 4.08
CA THR A 3 9.76 11.54 3.02
C THR A 3 9.90 10.35 2.06
N LEU A 4 10.49 10.58 0.88
CA LEU A 4 10.82 9.49 -0.05
C LEU A 4 11.80 8.48 0.56
N GLN A 5 12.75 8.95 1.38
CA GLN A 5 13.68 8.06 2.09
C GLN A 5 12.97 7.18 3.13
N ASP A 6 11.92 7.70 3.79
CA ASP A 6 11.12 6.89 4.71
C ASP A 6 10.36 5.79 3.96
N LEU A 7 9.78 6.13 2.80
CA LEU A 7 9.11 5.16 1.93
C LEU A 7 10.08 4.09 1.40
N GLU A 8 11.29 4.48 1.00
CA GLU A 8 12.32 3.52 0.57
C GLU A 8 12.70 2.55 1.70
N LYS A 9 12.87 3.05 2.94
CA LYS A 9 13.14 2.20 4.10
C LYS A 9 11.99 1.23 4.36
N MET A 10 10.75 1.70 4.30
CA MET A 10 9.56 0.87 4.47
C MET A 10 9.46 -0.24 3.41
N ARG A 11 9.82 0.07 2.16
CA ARG A 11 9.83 -0.86 1.03
C ARG A 11 10.87 -1.97 1.18
N LEU A 12 12.01 -1.69 1.83
CA LEU A 12 13.13 -2.63 1.98
C LEU A 12 12.96 -3.59 3.18
N ILE A 13 11.88 -3.49 3.94
CA ILE A 13 11.59 -4.38 5.07
C ILE A 13 11.31 -5.79 4.53
N ASP A 14 12.05 -6.78 5.02
CA ASP A 14 11.85 -8.19 4.67
C ASP A 14 10.59 -8.73 5.37
N PRO A 15 9.53 -9.13 4.62
CA PRO A 15 8.29 -9.63 5.19
C PRO A 15 8.48 -10.88 6.07
N LEU A 16 9.54 -11.66 5.85
CA LEU A 16 9.82 -12.89 6.62
C LEU A 16 10.38 -12.61 8.02
N THR A 17 10.83 -11.37 8.26
CA THR A 17 11.42 -10.96 9.54
C THR A 17 10.44 -10.25 10.46
N VAL A 18 9.25 -9.90 9.94
CA VAL A 18 8.25 -9.12 10.68
C VAL A 18 7.24 -10.04 11.36
N ASN A 19 6.89 -9.73 12.61
CA ASN A 19 5.81 -10.40 13.28
C ASN A 19 4.46 -9.95 12.67
N GLN A 20 3.67 -10.90 12.18
CA GLN A 20 2.35 -10.64 11.59
C GLN A 20 1.42 -9.89 12.56
N ASP A 21 1.54 -10.10 13.86
CA ASP A 21 0.70 -9.41 14.85
C ASP A 21 0.98 -7.90 14.91
N GLU A 22 2.18 -7.47 14.50
CA GLU A 22 2.58 -6.06 14.46
C GLU A 22 2.13 -5.35 13.18
N LEU A 23 1.67 -6.09 12.16
CA LEU A 23 1.16 -5.51 10.93
C LEU A 23 -0.26 -4.96 11.12
N ILE A 24 -0.51 -3.78 10.54
CA ILE A 24 -1.84 -3.20 10.46
C ILE A 24 -2.69 -4.01 9.48
N ASP A 25 -3.92 -4.35 9.88
CA ASP A 25 -4.89 -4.96 8.98
C ASP A 25 -5.47 -3.89 8.06
N ILE A 26 -5.39 -4.12 6.76
CA ILE A 26 -5.89 -3.17 5.75
C ILE A 26 -7.41 -3.00 5.81
N GLN A 27 -8.13 -3.95 6.42
CA GLN A 27 -9.58 -3.83 6.65
C GLN A 27 -9.92 -2.77 7.71
N ASP A 28 -8.98 -2.43 8.60
CA ASP A 28 -9.15 -1.43 9.63
C ASP A 28 -8.80 -0.01 9.14
N VAL A 29 -8.32 0.12 7.89
CA VAL A 29 -7.93 1.40 7.30
C VAL A 29 -9.07 2.00 6.50
N GLU A 30 -9.47 3.22 6.85
CA GLU A 30 -10.57 3.93 6.20
C GLU A 30 -10.04 5.02 5.26
N ILE A 31 -10.53 5.02 4.02
CA ILE A 31 -10.21 6.06 3.05
C ILE A 31 -11.22 7.19 3.14
N ASN A 32 -10.82 8.33 3.68
CA ASN A 32 -11.65 9.53 3.67
C ASN A 32 -11.71 10.14 2.25
N ASN A 33 -12.83 9.95 1.56
CA ASN A 33 -13.03 10.41 0.18
C ASN A 33 -13.39 11.91 0.08
N GLU A 34 -13.61 12.59 1.20
CA GLU A 34 -13.84 14.04 1.23
C GLU A 34 -12.53 14.83 1.17
N LEU A 35 -11.40 14.19 1.47
CA LEU A 35 -10.08 14.81 1.43
C LEU A 35 -9.55 14.94 -0.02
N PRO A 36 -8.80 16.01 -0.31
CA PRO A 36 -7.97 16.10 -1.52
C PRO A 36 -7.03 14.91 -1.64
N LYS A 37 -6.59 14.61 -2.87
CA LYS A 37 -5.77 13.42 -3.16
C LYS A 37 -4.52 13.32 -2.26
N GLU A 38 -3.79 14.41 -2.09
CA GLU A 38 -2.54 14.42 -1.31
C GLU A 38 -2.79 14.18 0.18
N ASP A 39 -3.79 14.87 0.75
CA ASP A 39 -4.18 14.70 2.15
C ASP A 39 -4.72 13.30 2.41
N ARG A 40 -5.50 12.74 1.48
CA ARG A 40 -6.00 11.37 1.55
C ARG A 40 -4.88 10.33 1.52
N ILE A 41 -3.83 10.56 0.72
CA ILE A 41 -2.65 9.68 0.71
C ILE A 41 -1.89 9.80 2.04
N SER A 42 -1.70 11.02 2.54
CA SER A 42 -1.03 11.25 3.82
C SER A 42 -1.79 10.60 4.99
N ASP A 43 -3.10 10.74 5.00
CA ASP A 43 -4.01 10.13 5.98
C ASP A 43 -3.92 8.60 5.93
N TYR A 44 -4.05 8.00 4.74
CA TYR A 44 -3.86 6.57 4.53
C TYR A 44 -2.52 6.06 5.07
N ILE A 45 -1.40 6.70 4.70
CA ILE A 45 -0.06 6.31 5.15
C ILE A 45 0.04 6.39 6.68
N SER A 46 -0.59 7.40 7.29
CA SER A 46 -0.60 7.57 8.75
C SER A 46 -1.35 6.45 9.48
N GLN A 47 -2.40 5.89 8.85
CA GLN A 47 -3.19 4.78 9.38
C GLN A 47 -2.46 3.45 9.20
N ILE A 48 -2.05 3.10 7.97
CA ILE A 48 -1.45 1.79 7.64
C ILE A 48 0.00 1.64 8.16
N LYS A 49 0.68 2.75 8.48
CA LYS A 49 2.10 2.83 8.90
C LYS A 49 3.11 2.42 7.83
N ASN A 50 2.99 1.22 7.28
CA ASN A 50 3.81 0.72 6.16
C ASN A 50 2.91 0.40 4.96
N PRO A 51 2.90 1.24 3.90
CA PRO A 51 2.06 1.00 2.73
C PRO A 51 2.55 -0.17 1.85
N TYR A 52 3.74 -0.72 2.09
CA TYR A 52 4.32 -1.84 1.33
C TYR A 52 4.17 -3.18 2.03
N LEU A 53 3.85 -3.21 3.33
CA LEU A 53 3.70 -4.44 4.09
C LEU A 53 2.59 -4.29 5.12
N CYS A 54 1.49 -5.00 4.90
CA CYS A 54 0.32 -5.01 5.77
C CYS A 54 -0.25 -6.42 5.88
N LYS A 55 -1.33 -6.60 6.63
CA LYS A 55 -2.08 -7.86 6.63
C LYS A 55 -3.53 -7.64 6.19
N CYS A 56 -4.18 -8.72 5.81
CA CYS A 56 -5.62 -8.80 5.59
C CYS A 56 -6.10 -10.08 6.29
N GLY A 57 -6.62 -9.93 7.50
CA GLY A 57 -6.87 -11.03 8.43
C GLY A 57 -5.60 -11.84 8.68
N ASN A 58 -5.61 -13.11 8.27
CA ASN A 58 -4.48 -14.02 8.47
C ASN A 58 -3.45 -13.99 7.33
N LEU A 59 -3.63 -13.16 6.31
CA LEU A 59 -2.73 -13.07 5.15
C LEU A 59 -1.81 -11.87 5.27
N VAL A 60 -0.50 -12.10 5.14
CA VAL A 60 0.49 -11.02 4.98
C VAL A 60 0.55 -10.61 3.52
N ILE A 61 0.45 -9.31 3.25
CA ILE A 61 0.45 -8.73 1.91
C ILE A 61 1.64 -7.80 1.77
N GLN A 62 2.54 -8.15 0.85
CA GLN A 62 3.61 -7.28 0.40
C GLN A 62 3.23 -6.65 -0.94
N SER A 63 3.41 -5.33 -1.07
CA SER A 63 3.21 -4.62 -2.32
C SER A 63 4.54 -4.26 -2.96
N GLU A 64 4.76 -4.74 -4.18
CA GLU A 64 5.94 -4.44 -4.99
C GLU A 64 5.54 -3.77 -6.30
N PHE A 65 6.42 -2.91 -6.80
CA PHE A 65 6.22 -2.16 -8.04
C PHE A 65 7.33 -2.47 -9.00
N THR A 66 6.96 -2.87 -10.22
CA THR A 66 7.89 -3.01 -11.34
C THR A 66 8.35 -1.64 -11.83
N GLU A 67 9.59 -1.54 -12.30
CA GLU A 67 10.13 -0.32 -12.93
C GLU A 67 9.52 -0.11 -14.32
N THR A 68 8.28 0.40 -14.35
CA THR A 68 7.52 0.66 -15.58
C THR A 68 6.55 1.81 -15.39
N ASP A 69 6.28 2.52 -16.48
CA ASP A 69 5.26 3.58 -16.52
C ASP A 69 3.83 3.02 -16.63
N ILE A 70 3.67 1.72 -16.88
CA ILE A 70 2.36 1.08 -17.01
C ILE A 70 1.79 0.77 -15.63
N THR A 71 0.67 1.39 -15.27
CA THR A 71 0.06 1.19 -13.95
C THR A 71 -0.77 -0.10 -13.86
N LEU A 72 -1.02 -0.57 -12.64
CA LEU A 72 -2.01 -1.64 -12.40
C LEU A 72 -3.38 -1.28 -12.99
N ASN A 73 -3.79 -0.01 -12.89
CA ASN A 73 -5.05 0.46 -13.46
C ASN A 73 -5.08 0.31 -14.99
N ASP A 74 -3.96 0.57 -15.68
CA ASP A 74 -3.87 0.38 -17.12
C ASP A 74 -3.98 -1.10 -17.50
N ARG A 75 -3.36 -1.99 -16.72
CA ARG A 75 -3.50 -3.45 -16.88
C ARG A 75 -4.94 -3.92 -16.64
N LEU A 76 -5.59 -3.42 -15.60
CA LEU A 76 -7.00 -3.74 -15.32
C LEU A 76 -7.93 -3.25 -16.43
N LYS A 77 -7.73 -2.03 -16.95
CA LYS A 77 -8.48 -1.52 -18.12
C LYS A 77 -8.29 -2.41 -19.35
N GLN A 78 -7.08 -2.92 -19.59
CA GLN A 78 -6.82 -3.86 -20.69
C GLN A 78 -7.58 -5.17 -20.48
N LEU A 79 -7.51 -5.74 -19.27
CA LEU A 79 -8.19 -6.97 -18.91
C LEU A 79 -9.71 -6.86 -19.07
N PHE A 80 -10.34 -5.80 -18.53
CA PHE A 80 -11.79 -5.61 -18.61
C PHE A 80 -12.29 -5.25 -20.01
N ARG A 81 -11.42 -4.73 -20.90
CA ARG A 81 -11.76 -4.54 -22.32
C ARG A 81 -11.76 -5.85 -23.11
N MET A 82 -11.16 -6.90 -22.58
CA MET A 82 -11.10 -8.23 -23.19
C MET A 82 -12.18 -9.18 -22.67
N ALA A 83 -13.03 -8.72 -21.74
CA ALA A 83 -14.15 -9.46 -21.16
C ALA A 83 -15.49 -9.09 -21.81
#